data_AF-A0A0P0NII6-F1
#
_entry.id   AF-A0A0P0NII6-F1
#
_cell.length_a   1.000
_cell.length_b   1.000
_cell.length_c   1.000
_cell.angle_alpha   90.00
_cell.angle_beta   90.00
_cell.angle_gamma   90.00
#
_symmetry.space_group_name_H-M   'P 1'
#
loop_
_entity.id
_entity.type
_entity.pdbx_description
1 polymer ?
#
loop_
_entity_poly.entity_id
_entity_poly.type
_entity_poly.pdbx_seq_one_letter_code
_entity_poly.pdbx_strand_id
1 'polypeptide(L)'
;MPNSVLNNMEVDYKVPINEMGYIFSDNFAKNPFKGGKVPADVKLEAEITMRMSSIVKDQEKLGPLTPFTCPDCGGILAKVENDQIAPYRCYTAHTYTEKVLEAEKIKRREESLWVAIRMMEERKNLLETMMENHPQNTIERAGQMKIHIDRLKKMLLDLNENLENKG
;
A
#
# COMPACT_ATOMS: atom_id res chain seq x y z
N MET A 1 17.57 14.26 0.47
CA MET A 1 16.71 13.81 1.59
C MET A 1 15.25 13.80 1.16
N PRO A 2 14.47 12.76 1.48
CA PRO A 2 13.04 12.71 1.17
C PRO A 2 12.26 13.82 1.90
N ASN A 3 11.27 14.42 1.23
CA ASN A 3 10.47 15.51 1.79
C ASN A 3 9.69 15.10 3.05
N SER A 4 9.23 13.85 3.12
CA SER A 4 8.52 13.34 4.31
C SER A 4 9.38 13.43 5.57
N VAL A 5 10.67 13.08 5.47
CA VAL A 5 11.62 13.14 6.59
C VAL A 5 11.83 14.60 7.02
N LEU A 6 12.12 15.49 6.06
CA LEU A 6 12.36 16.91 6.34
C LEU A 6 11.17 17.61 7.02
N ASN A 7 9.95 17.14 6.76
CA ASN A 7 8.73 17.75 7.30
C ASN A 7 8.30 17.20 8.67
N ASN A 8 8.79 16.02 9.07
CA ASN A 8 8.31 15.33 10.28
C ASN A 8 9.39 15.14 11.35
N MET A 9 10.67 15.39 11.04
CA MET A 9 11.75 15.29 12.03
C MET A 9 12.89 16.25 11.73
N GLU A 10 13.64 16.62 12.78
CA GLU A 10 14.90 17.32 12.61
C GLU A 10 15.94 16.39 11.98
N VAL A 11 16.70 16.92 11.03
CA VAL A 11 17.69 16.16 10.26
C VAL A 11 19.06 16.75 10.50
N ASP A 12 20.01 15.91 10.88
CA ASP A 12 21.38 16.32 11.21
C ASP A 12 22.13 16.92 10.01
N TYR A 13 21.90 16.38 8.80
CA TYR A 13 22.60 16.80 7.59
C TYR A 13 21.67 16.89 6.36
N LYS A 14 21.73 18.03 5.67
CA LYS A 14 21.12 18.26 4.35
C LYS A 14 22.19 18.80 3.40
N VAL A 15 22.89 17.90 2.70
CA VAL A 15 24.03 18.25 1.85
C VAL A 15 23.86 17.75 0.41
N PRO A 16 24.60 18.33 -0.56
CA PRO A 16 24.67 17.80 -1.92
C PRO A 16 25.43 16.45 -1.97
N ILE A 17 25.23 15.69 -3.05
CA ILE A 17 25.72 14.31 -3.16
C ILE A 17 27.25 14.19 -3.11
N ASN A 18 27.98 15.20 -3.60
CA ASN A 18 29.44 15.24 -3.59
C ASN A 18 30.02 15.39 -2.16
N GLU A 19 29.25 15.90 -1.21
CA GLU A 19 29.65 16.08 0.19
C GLU A 19 29.26 14.87 1.07
N MET A 20 28.31 14.04 0.63
CA MET A 20 27.82 12.89 1.40
C MET A 20 28.94 11.93 1.81
N GLY A 21 29.87 11.63 0.89
CA GLY A 21 30.97 10.70 1.15
C GLY A 21 31.87 11.16 2.30
N TYR A 22 32.26 12.44 2.28
CA TYR A 22 33.07 13.04 3.34
C TYR A 22 32.35 12.97 4.70
N ILE A 23 31.07 13.35 4.74
CA ILE A 23 30.28 13.36 5.99
C ILE A 23 30.12 11.95 6.57
N PHE A 24 29.91 10.93 5.75
CA PHE A 24 29.87 9.56 6.23
C PHE A 24 31.21 9.15 6.83
N SER A 25 32.31 9.34 6.10
CA SER A 25 33.65 8.97 6.58
C SER A 25 34.01 9.68 7.88
N ASP A 26 33.75 10.99 7.97
CA ASP A 26 34.01 11.79 9.17
C ASP A 26 33.17 11.33 10.37
N ASN A 27 31.87 11.07 10.17
CA ASN A 27 31.01 10.57 11.25
C ASN A 27 31.41 9.17 11.73
N PHE A 28 31.71 8.24 10.82
CA PHE A 28 32.15 6.89 11.22
C PHE A 28 33.49 6.89 11.95
N ALA A 29 34.40 7.79 11.58
CA ALA A 29 35.68 7.95 12.26
C ALA A 29 35.52 8.54 13.67
N LYS A 30 34.64 9.54 13.83
CA LYS A 30 34.40 10.21 15.13
C LYS A 30 33.53 9.42 16.08
N ASN A 31 32.55 8.69 15.55
CA ASN A 31 31.57 7.93 16.31
C ASN A 31 31.60 6.45 15.89
N PRO A 32 32.64 5.69 16.29
CA PRO A 32 32.68 4.27 16.00
C PRO A 32 31.46 3.59 16.63
N PHE A 33 30.78 2.75 15.84
CA PHE A 33 29.58 2.05 16.28
C PHE A 33 29.89 1.16 17.49
N LYS A 34 29.25 1.44 18.63
CA LYS A 34 29.52 0.73 19.89
C LYS A 34 28.65 -0.52 20.12
N GLY A 35 27.82 -0.92 19.15
CA GLY A 35 26.85 -2.00 19.36
C GLY A 35 25.71 -1.54 20.27
N GLY A 36 24.58 -1.18 19.68
CA GLY A 36 23.36 -0.84 20.44
C GLY A 36 22.50 -2.07 20.74
N LYS A 37 21.66 -2.01 21.77
CA LYS A 37 20.53 -2.94 21.90
C LYS A 37 19.49 -2.57 20.85
N VAL A 38 19.19 -3.49 19.93
CA VAL A 38 18.09 -3.30 18.97
C VAL A 38 16.78 -3.14 19.73
N PRO A 39 15.92 -2.15 19.39
CA PRO A 39 14.60 -1.97 19.98
C PRO A 39 13.75 -3.25 19.94
N ALA A 40 12.92 -3.45 20.95
CA ALA A 40 12.16 -4.68 21.12
C ALA A 40 11.09 -4.86 20.02
N ASP A 41 10.45 -3.78 19.60
CA ASP A 41 9.48 -3.74 18.51
C ASP A 41 10.13 -4.12 17.17
N VAL A 42 11.31 -3.59 16.86
CA VAL A 42 12.05 -3.91 15.63
C VAL A 42 12.49 -5.37 15.62
N LYS A 43 12.93 -5.93 16.75
CA LYS A 43 13.26 -7.36 16.86
C LYS A 43 12.04 -8.24 16.62
N LEU A 44 10.90 -7.87 17.21
CA LEU A 44 9.64 -8.59 17.06
C LEU A 44 9.16 -8.55 15.61
N GLU A 45 9.20 -7.39 14.96
CA GLU A 45 8.82 -7.21 13.56
C GLU A 45 9.65 -8.09 12.62
N ALA A 46 10.97 -8.14 12.85
CA ALA A 46 11.87 -9.03 12.11
C ALA A 46 11.56 -10.52 12.36
N GLU A 47 11.29 -10.92 13.61
CA GLU A 47 10.92 -12.30 13.96
C GLU A 47 9.62 -12.74 13.28
N ILE A 48 8.60 -11.87 13.28
CA ILE A 48 7.31 -12.11 12.62
C ILE A 48 7.51 -12.27 11.12
N THR A 49 8.26 -11.36 10.50
CA THR A 49 8.53 -11.37 9.05
C THR A 49 9.27 -12.65 8.65
N MET A 50 10.33 -13.03 9.38
CA MET A 50 11.14 -14.20 9.07
C MET A 50 10.37 -15.52 9.20
N ARG A 51 9.38 -15.59 10.09
CA ARG A 51 8.53 -16.78 10.24
C ARG A 51 7.50 -16.94 9.12
N MET A 52 7.33 -15.92 8.26
CA MET A 52 6.22 -15.83 7.31
C MET A 52 4.86 -16.09 7.99
N SER A 53 4.75 -15.75 9.27
CA SER A 53 3.62 -16.12 10.12
C SER A 53 2.54 -15.07 10.00
N SER A 54 1.39 -15.46 9.47
CA SER A 54 0.17 -14.63 9.45
C SER A 54 -0.64 -14.73 10.75
N ILE A 55 -0.04 -15.25 11.84
CA ILE A 55 -0.75 -15.47 13.10
C ILE A 55 -1.06 -14.11 13.75
N VAL A 56 -2.35 -13.79 13.80
CA VAL A 56 -2.90 -12.53 14.35
C VAL A 56 -2.37 -12.21 15.75
N LYS A 57 -2.16 -13.24 16.60
CA LYS A 57 -1.63 -13.07 17.96
C LYS A 57 -0.22 -12.45 18.03
N ASP A 58 0.60 -12.64 17.00
CA ASP A 58 1.93 -12.04 16.98
C ASP A 58 1.87 -10.56 16.55
N GLN A 59 0.88 -10.18 15.73
CA GLN A 59 0.66 -8.78 15.37
C GLN A 59 0.13 -7.94 16.53
N GLU A 60 -0.69 -8.51 17.42
CA GLU A 60 -1.15 -7.83 18.65
C GLU A 60 0.02 -7.39 19.56
N LYS A 61 1.19 -8.04 19.43
CA LYS A 61 2.40 -7.66 20.18
C LYS A 61 3.07 -6.40 19.65
N LEU A 62 2.80 -5.98 18.41
CA LEU A 62 3.31 -4.72 17.83
C LEU A 62 2.49 -3.52 18.35
N GLY A 63 1.19 -3.72 18.57
CA GLY A 63 0.27 -2.70 19.04
C GLY A 63 -1.19 -3.13 18.84
N PRO A 64 -2.17 -2.32 19.29
CA PRO A 64 -3.59 -2.59 19.06
C PRO A 64 -3.90 -2.76 17.57
N LEU A 65 -4.63 -3.83 17.23
CA LEU A 65 -5.09 -4.09 15.87
C LEU A 65 -6.14 -3.06 15.45
N THR A 66 -6.12 -2.71 14.17
CA THR A 66 -7.04 -1.75 13.57
C THR A 66 -7.99 -2.46 12.59
N PRO A 67 -9.12 -1.84 12.21
CA PRO A 67 -9.97 -2.37 11.14
C PRO A 67 -9.37 -2.14 9.72
N PHE A 68 -8.16 -1.59 9.62
CA PHE A 68 -7.54 -1.27 8.34
C PHE A 68 -6.63 -2.40 7.86
N THR A 69 -6.65 -2.64 6.55
CA THR A 69 -5.76 -3.59 5.88
C THR A 69 -4.63 -2.89 5.16
N CYS A 70 -3.47 -3.54 5.06
CA CYS A 70 -2.33 -3.11 4.27
C CYS A 70 -2.72 -3.10 2.77
N PRO A 71 -2.57 -1.97 2.05
CA PRO A 71 -2.83 -1.89 0.62
C PRO A 71 -2.00 -2.87 -0.24
N ASP A 72 -0.76 -3.13 0.18
CA ASP A 72 0.20 -3.93 -0.59
C ASP A 72 0.02 -5.44 -0.42
N CYS A 73 -0.23 -5.91 0.80
CA CYS A 73 -0.31 -7.35 1.11
C CYS A 73 -1.67 -7.83 1.64
N GLY A 74 -2.61 -6.93 1.92
CA GLY A 74 -3.93 -7.27 2.46
C GLY A 74 -3.97 -7.65 3.95
N GLY A 75 -2.83 -7.70 4.64
CA GLY A 75 -2.74 -8.01 6.07
C GLY A 75 -3.36 -6.95 6.98
N ILE A 76 -3.74 -7.31 8.20
CA ILE A 76 -4.28 -6.35 9.19
C ILE A 76 -3.15 -5.42 9.67
N LEU A 77 -3.44 -4.13 9.82
CA LEU A 77 -2.51 -3.14 10.36
C LEU A 77 -2.68 -3.02 11.89
N ALA A 78 -1.56 -2.94 12.61
CA ALA A 78 -1.51 -2.56 14.02
C ALA A 78 -1.15 -1.07 14.15
N LYS A 79 -1.71 -0.38 15.14
CA LYS A 79 -1.36 1.01 15.47
C LYS A 79 -0.32 1.04 16.60
N VAL A 80 0.93 1.34 16.27
CA VAL A 80 2.05 1.47 17.21
C VAL A 80 2.01 2.88 17.82
N GLU A 81 1.58 2.98 19.08
CA GLU A 81 1.37 4.28 19.75
C GLU A 81 2.66 5.08 19.97
N ASN A 82 3.81 4.40 20.07
CA ASN A 82 5.11 5.02 20.30
C ASN A 82 5.79 5.53 19.02
N ASP A 83 5.21 5.30 17.85
CA ASP A 83 5.74 5.78 16.57
C ASP A 83 4.96 7.02 16.12
N GLN A 84 5.53 8.21 16.36
CA GLN A 84 4.89 9.48 16.03
C GLN A 84 4.84 9.77 14.52
N ILE A 85 5.66 9.07 13.73
CA ILE A 85 5.83 9.36 12.30
C ILE A 85 4.94 8.43 11.47
N ALA A 86 4.99 7.12 11.72
CA ALA A 86 4.25 6.12 10.95
C ALA A 86 3.57 5.09 11.86
N PRO A 87 2.48 5.47 12.54
CA PRO A 87 1.89 4.61 13.57
C PRO A 87 1.26 3.34 13.02
N TYR A 88 0.97 3.21 11.71
CA TYR A 88 0.36 1.99 11.17
C TYR A 88 1.42 1.04 10.63
N ARG A 89 1.55 -0.15 11.24
CA ARG A 89 2.51 -1.17 10.82
C ARG A 89 1.85 -2.49 10.43
N CYS A 90 2.35 -3.09 9.36
CA CYS A 90 1.98 -4.43 8.92
C CYS A 90 2.97 -5.48 9.43
N TYR A 91 2.57 -6.76 9.48
CA TYR A 91 3.46 -7.86 9.88
C TYR A 91 4.63 -8.10 8.91
N THR A 92 4.53 -7.59 7.68
CA THR A 92 5.58 -7.64 6.65
C THR A 92 6.44 -6.36 6.61
N ALA A 93 6.40 -5.55 7.67
CA ALA A 93 7.16 -4.30 7.80
C ALA A 93 6.74 -3.15 6.86
N HIS A 94 5.52 -3.18 6.30
CA HIS A 94 4.95 -1.99 5.66
C HIS A 94 4.52 -0.98 6.72
N THR A 95 4.89 0.28 6.54
CA THR A 95 4.61 1.35 7.49
C THR A 95 3.89 2.50 6.82
N TYR A 96 2.91 3.08 7.52
CA TYR A 96 2.08 4.15 6.96
C TYR A 96 1.80 5.23 8.01
N THR A 97 1.78 6.47 7.54
CA THR A 97 1.11 7.58 8.22
C THR A 97 -0.37 7.57 7.84
N GLU A 98 -1.24 8.25 8.58
CA GLU A 98 -2.67 8.34 8.25
C GLU A 98 -2.90 8.86 6.83
N LYS A 99 -2.19 9.93 6.44
CA LYS A 99 -2.29 10.54 5.11
C LYS A 99 -1.81 9.62 3.99
N VAL A 100 -0.69 8.93 4.22
CA VAL A 100 -0.15 7.98 3.22
C VAL A 100 -1.07 6.78 3.08
N LEU A 101 -1.61 6.26 4.19
CA LEU A 101 -2.56 5.15 4.16
C LEU A 101 -3.83 5.52 3.38
N GLU A 102 -4.39 6.70 3.60
CA GLU A 102 -5.55 7.19 2.85
C GLU A 102 -5.25 7.29 1.34
N ALA A 103 -4.12 7.91 0.98
CA ALA A 103 -3.71 8.05 -0.42
C ALA A 103 -3.53 6.68 -1.11
N GLU A 104 -2.85 5.73 -0.47
CA GLU A 104 -2.67 4.39 -1.02
C GLU A 104 -4.00 3.62 -1.10
N LYS A 105 -4.93 3.81 -0.16
CA LYS A 105 -6.27 3.22 -0.24
C LYS A 105 -7.07 3.77 -1.42
N ILE A 106 -6.98 5.07 -1.69
CA ILE A 106 -7.63 5.71 -2.85
C ILE A 106 -7.09 5.11 -4.14
N LYS A 107 -5.76 5.06 -4.29
CA LYS A 107 -5.07 4.50 -5.45
C LYS A 107 -5.43 3.02 -5.65
N ARG A 108 -5.37 2.21 -4.59
CA ARG A 108 -5.66 0.78 -4.68
C ARG A 108 -7.11 0.48 -5.05
N ARG A 109 -8.05 1.32 -4.59
CA ARG A 109 -9.46 1.25 -4.98
C ARG A 109 -9.64 1.49 -6.48
N GLU A 110 -8.95 2.48 -7.03
CA GLU A 110 -8.96 2.78 -8.47
C GLU A 110 -8.39 1.60 -9.29
N GLU A 111 -7.21 1.10 -8.90
CA GLU A 111 -6.59 -0.07 -9.52
C GLU A 111 -7.51 -1.29 -9.51
N SER A 112 -8.23 -1.52 -8.40
CA SER A 112 -9.17 -2.63 -8.27
C SER A 112 -10.34 -2.52 -9.24
N LEU A 113 -10.85 -1.31 -9.47
CA LEU A 113 -11.90 -1.07 -10.47
C LEU A 113 -11.39 -1.30 -11.88
N TRP A 114 -10.17 -0.85 -12.20
CA TRP A 114 -9.54 -1.12 -13.49
C TRP A 114 -9.39 -2.62 -13.77
N VAL A 115 -8.95 -3.39 -12.78
CA VAL A 115 -8.86 -4.86 -12.88
C VAL A 115 -10.26 -5.47 -13.10
N ALA A 116 -11.26 -5.05 -12.34
CA ALA A 116 -12.63 -5.55 -12.51
C ALA A 116 -13.20 -5.24 -13.91
N ILE A 117 -12.99 -4.03 -14.43
CA ILE A 117 -13.40 -3.64 -15.79
C ILE A 117 -12.75 -4.56 -16.82
N ARG A 118 -11.42 -4.75 -16.74
CA ARG A 118 -10.67 -5.62 -17.65
C ARG A 118 -11.21 -7.05 -17.63
N MET A 119 -11.39 -7.62 -16.44
CA MET A 119 -11.93 -8.99 -16.29
C MET A 119 -13.35 -9.12 -16.88
N MET A 120 -14.19 -8.10 -16.75
CA MET A 120 -15.52 -8.07 -17.35
C MET A 120 -15.47 -7.95 -18.88
N GLU A 121 -14.56 -7.14 -19.41
CA GLU A 121 -14.33 -7.01 -20.86
C GLU A 121 -13.84 -8.32 -21.48
N GLU A 122 -12.87 -8.98 -20.84
CA GLU A 122 -12.38 -10.30 -21.25
C GLU A 122 -13.52 -11.34 -21.26
N ARG A 123 -14.35 -11.36 -20.21
CA ARG A 123 -15.53 -12.24 -20.14
C ARG A 123 -16.55 -11.94 -21.23
N LYS A 124 -16.81 -10.66 -21.54
CA LYS A 124 -17.71 -10.25 -22.63
C LYS A 124 -17.17 -10.74 -23.98
N ASN A 125 -15.89 -10.54 -24.24
CA ASN A 125 -15.25 -10.96 -25.49
C ASN A 125 -15.29 -12.49 -25.64
N LEU A 126 -15.05 -13.24 -24.55
CA LEU A 126 -15.20 -14.70 -24.56
C LEU A 126 -16.64 -15.11 -24.90
N LEU A 127 -17.65 -14.46 -24.30
CA LEU A 127 -19.05 -14.73 -24.66
C LEU A 127 -19.27 -14.44 -26.16
N GLU A 128 -18.80 -13.32 -26.69
CA GLU A 128 -18.94 -13.00 -28.12
C GLU A 128 -18.35 -14.10 -29.03
N THR A 129 -17.21 -14.71 -28.67
CA THR A 129 -16.65 -15.85 -29.43
C THR A 129 -17.47 -17.13 -29.35
N MET A 130 -18.27 -17.33 -28.29
CA MET A 130 -19.11 -18.52 -28.11
C MET A 130 -20.47 -18.41 -28.81
N MET A 131 -20.78 -17.26 -29.43
CA MET A 131 -22.07 -16.99 -30.06
C MET A 131 -22.40 -17.93 -31.22
N GLU A 132 -21.40 -18.45 -31.93
CA GLU A 132 -21.60 -19.41 -33.03
C GLU A 132 -22.23 -20.73 -32.55
N ASN A 133 -21.90 -21.17 -31.33
CA ASN A 133 -22.34 -22.46 -30.79
C ASN A 133 -23.60 -22.36 -29.92
N HIS A 134 -23.80 -21.22 -29.23
CA HIS A 134 -24.92 -21.02 -28.30
C HIS A 134 -25.48 -19.59 -28.36
N PRO A 135 -26.16 -19.19 -29.45
CA PRO A 135 -26.42 -17.78 -29.75
C PRO A 135 -27.33 -17.07 -28.72
N GLN A 136 -28.47 -17.66 -28.33
CA GLN A 136 -29.47 -16.92 -27.54
C GLN A 136 -29.01 -16.56 -26.11
N ASN A 137 -28.50 -17.52 -25.35
CA ASN A 137 -28.06 -17.29 -23.96
C ASN A 137 -26.80 -16.39 -23.92
N THR A 138 -25.95 -16.50 -24.93
CA THR A 138 -24.66 -15.81 -24.97
C THR A 138 -24.82 -14.33 -25.34
N ILE A 139 -25.75 -13.99 -26.25
CA ILE A 139 -26.08 -12.60 -26.62
C ILE A 139 -26.61 -11.83 -25.41
N GLU A 140 -27.57 -12.40 -24.68
CA GLU A 140 -28.15 -11.75 -23.51
C GLU A 140 -27.09 -11.46 -22.44
N ARG A 141 -26.25 -12.46 -22.14
CA ARG A 141 -25.18 -12.34 -21.14
C ARG A 141 -24.11 -11.33 -21.54
N ALA A 142 -23.73 -11.27 -22.83
CA ALA A 142 -22.79 -10.27 -23.33
C ALA A 142 -23.39 -8.84 -23.23
N GLY A 143 -24.68 -8.70 -23.54
CA GLY A 143 -25.42 -7.45 -23.36
C GLY A 143 -25.45 -6.97 -21.91
N GLN A 144 -25.77 -7.87 -20.96
CA GLN A 144 -25.72 -7.57 -19.52
C GLN A 144 -24.32 -7.16 -19.07
N MET A 145 -23.28 -7.86 -19.55
CA MET A 145 -21.89 -7.55 -19.23
C MET A 145 -21.51 -6.14 -19.66
N LYS A 146 -21.92 -5.71 -20.86
CA LYS A 146 -21.69 -4.36 -21.36
C LYS A 146 -22.27 -3.29 -20.43
N ILE A 147 -23.51 -3.49 -19.95
CA ILE A 147 -24.15 -2.56 -19.00
C ILE A 147 -23.33 -2.45 -17.71
N HIS A 148 -22.81 -3.56 -17.18
CA HIS A 148 -21.98 -3.55 -15.98
C HIS A 148 -20.63 -2.84 -16.19
N ILE A 149 -19.98 -3.10 -17.34
CA ILE A 149 -18.74 -2.42 -17.72
C ILE A 149 -18.96 -0.90 -17.79
N ASP A 150 -20.02 -0.45 -18.45
CA ASP A 150 -20.31 0.99 -18.61
C ASP A 150 -20.58 1.67 -17.25
N ARG A 151 -21.27 0.97 -16.33
CA ARG A 151 -21.48 1.46 -14.95
C ARG A 151 -20.17 1.57 -14.17
N LEU A 152 -19.29 0.57 -14.27
CA LEU A 152 -17.99 0.59 -13.58
C LEU A 152 -17.09 1.69 -14.15
N LYS A 153 -17.07 1.88 -15.48
CA LYS A 153 -16.34 2.98 -16.14
C LYS A 153 -16.84 4.34 -15.65
N LYS A 154 -18.15 4.54 -15.57
CA LYS A 154 -18.72 5.78 -15.05
C LYS A 154 -18.31 6.02 -13.59
N MET A 155 -18.43 5.02 -12.73
CA MET A 155 -18.02 5.12 -11.33
C MET A 155 -16.53 5.48 -11.19
N LEU A 156 -15.68 4.92 -12.04
CA LEU A 156 -14.25 5.23 -12.06
C LEU A 156 -13.96 6.68 -12.46
N LEU A 157 -14.65 7.19 -13.50
CA LEU A 157 -14.52 8.60 -13.92
C LEU A 157 -14.97 9.55 -12.81
N ASP A 158 -16.12 9.28 -12.19
CA ASP A 158 -16.65 10.07 -11.07
C ASP A 158 -15.65 10.10 -9.89
N LEU A 159 -14.95 8.99 -9.61
CA LEU A 159 -13.93 8.94 -8.58
C LEU A 159 -12.70 9.81 -8.92
N ASN A 160 -12.33 9.90 -10.19
CA ASN A 160 -11.15 10.66 -10.62
C ASN A 160 -11.42 12.17 -10.65
N GLU A 161 -12.61 12.60 -11.11
CA GLU A 161 -13.01 14.02 -11.07
C GLU A 161 -13.05 14.57 -9.64
N ASN A 162 -13.41 13.74 -8.66
CA ASN A 162 -13.40 14.13 -7.24
C ASN A 162 -11.99 14.26 -6.65
N LEU A 163 -10.95 13.71 -7.30
CA LEU A 163 -9.56 13.87 -6.89
C LEU A 163 -8.96 15.16 -7.46
N GLU A 164 -9.27 15.49 -8.71
CA GLU A 164 -8.79 16.71 -9.38
C GLU A 164 -9.35 17.99 -8.73
N ASN A 165 -10.58 17.96 -8.21
CA ASN A 165 -11.21 19.08 -7.52
C ASN A 165 -10.73 19.31 -6.06
N LYS A 166 -9.81 18.48 -5.55
CA LYS A 166 -9.25 18.58 -4.19
C LYS A 166 -7.74 18.89 -4.17
N GLY A 167 -7.13 19.14 -5.33
CA GLY A 167 -5.71 19.50 -5.50
C GLY A 167 -5.42 20.98 -5.29
#